data_AF-A0A0P1H4C0-F1
#
_entry.id   AF-A0A0P1H4C0-F1
#
_cell.length_a   1.000
_cell.length_b   1.000
_cell.length_c   1.000
_cell.angle_alpha   90.00
_cell.angle_beta   90.00
_cell.angle_gamma   90.00
#
_symmetry.space_group_name_H-M   'P 1'
#
loop_
_entity.id
_entity.type
_entity.pdbx_description
1 polymer ?
#
loop_
_entity_poly.entity_id
_entity_poly.type
_entity_poly.pdbx_seq_one_letter_code
_entity_poly.pdbx_strand_id
1 'polypeptide(L)'
;MTQIEELQGRILTAMERIGVGVGKLEQARAVALEEAEAAADTSVLEQALDEEKTANAQLEERVKVLHARMKELEQAAPAASGDAAAEGDMDALQAELELLRNEVGNTDEKDALKLEVTRLKGALENASNGLAAEKEALEDQVSELTEQNQQLQSQLEETASTAEGDVEGDIGAAVDQAALEAEVAALKTALEAAQASSADSTPASTEATENEILVRLDTELQQLRLANEQLRSSNAALRDANAEGLADADLINAALQAEIEALRAAQASDQAQVNAVLAKLEPLLANAQSLPEHNLPEGEEV
;
A
#
# COMPACT_ATOMS: atom_id res chain seq x y z
N MET A 1 12.40 14.06 -37.85
CA MET A 1 11.21 14.90 -37.63
C MET A 1 10.01 14.06 -37.23
N THR A 2 9.55 13.11 -38.05
CA THR A 2 8.37 12.25 -37.77
C THR A 2 8.47 11.38 -36.50
N GLN A 3 9.64 10.80 -36.20
CA GLN A 3 9.83 9.99 -34.97
C GLN A 3 9.75 10.82 -33.68
N ILE A 4 10.08 12.10 -33.74
CA ILE A 4 10.02 13.00 -32.57
C ILE A 4 8.55 13.35 -32.28
N GLU A 5 7.75 13.59 -33.31
CA GLU A 5 6.30 13.84 -33.17
C GLU A 5 5.56 12.61 -32.64
N GLU A 6 5.95 11.41 -33.07
CA GLU A 6 5.38 10.14 -32.59
C GLU A 6 5.73 9.87 -31.11
N LEU A 7 6.97 10.16 -30.71
CA LEU A 7 7.40 10.11 -29.31
C LEU A 7 6.68 11.14 -28.45
N GLN A 8 6.53 12.37 -28.93
CA GLN A 8 5.78 13.42 -28.24
C GLN A 8 4.31 13.05 -28.03
N GLY A 9 3.65 12.49 -29.05
CA GLY A 9 2.28 12.01 -28.95
C GLY A 9 2.14 10.89 -27.91
N ARG A 10 3.06 9.92 -27.91
CA ARG A 10 3.09 8.85 -26.90
C ARG A 10 3.32 9.37 -25.48
N ILE A 11 4.20 10.35 -25.30
CA ILE A 11 4.46 10.97 -23.99
C ILE A 11 3.20 11.69 -23.51
N LEU A 12 2.52 12.43 -24.37
CA LEU A 12 1.29 13.16 -24.03
C LEU A 12 0.16 12.20 -23.60
N THR A 13 -0.04 11.12 -24.35
CA THR A 13 -1.01 10.07 -23.98
C THR A 13 -0.61 9.35 -22.68
N ALA A 14 0.68 9.10 -22.46
CA ALA A 14 1.17 8.51 -21.21
C ALA A 14 0.93 9.45 -20.02
N MET A 15 1.16 10.76 -20.17
CA MET A 15 0.90 11.76 -19.13
C MET A 15 -0.58 11.87 -18.78
N GLU A 16 -1.48 11.88 -19.77
CA GLU A 16 -2.93 11.86 -19.51
C GLU A 16 -3.36 10.61 -18.76
N ARG A 17 -2.85 9.44 -19.16
CA ARG A 17 -3.15 8.18 -18.48
C ARG A 17 -2.62 8.15 -17.04
N ILE A 18 -1.44 8.71 -16.81
CA ILE A 18 -0.87 8.87 -15.46
C ILE A 18 -1.73 9.82 -14.63
N GLY A 19 -2.14 10.97 -15.19
CA GLY A 19 -3.02 11.92 -14.50
C GLY A 19 -4.36 11.30 -14.08
N VAL A 20 -4.98 10.52 -14.97
CA VAL A 20 -6.20 9.75 -14.65
C VAL A 20 -5.94 8.68 -13.60
N GLY A 21 -4.79 8.00 -13.66
CA GLY A 21 -4.38 6.99 -12.68
C GLY A 21 -4.18 7.58 -11.28
N VAL A 22 -3.48 8.71 -11.19
CA VAL A 22 -3.25 9.46 -9.94
C VAL A 22 -4.57 9.92 -9.34
N GLY A 23 -5.47 10.48 -10.15
CA GLY A 23 -6.80 10.90 -9.67
C GLY A 23 -7.62 9.74 -9.10
N LYS A 24 -7.58 8.56 -9.72
CA LYS A 24 -8.24 7.36 -9.18
C LYS A 24 -7.61 6.88 -7.89
N LEU A 25 -6.28 6.95 -7.78
CA LEU A 25 -5.55 6.51 -6.59
C LEU A 25 -5.79 7.46 -5.40
N GLU A 26 -5.86 8.76 -5.67
CA GLU A 26 -6.22 9.77 -4.67
C GLU A 26 -7.67 9.58 -4.18
N GLN A 27 -8.59 9.26 -5.10
CA GLN A 27 -9.98 8.96 -4.76
C GLN A 27 -10.11 7.67 -3.95
N ALA A 28 -9.37 6.61 -4.31
CA ALA A 28 -9.34 5.37 -3.54
C ALA A 28 -8.75 5.58 -2.14
N ARG A 29 -7.72 6.43 -2.03
CA ARG A 29 -7.13 6.80 -0.74
C ARG A 29 -8.10 7.57 0.14
N ALA A 30 -8.89 8.48 -0.44
CA ALA A 30 -9.91 9.22 0.32
C ALA A 30 -10.99 8.29 0.89
N VAL A 31 -11.48 7.35 0.08
CA VAL A 31 -12.47 6.34 0.52
C VAL A 31 -11.89 5.45 1.61
N ALA A 32 -10.66 4.94 1.44
CA ALA A 32 -10.01 4.10 2.45
C ALA A 32 -9.79 4.82 3.78
N LEU A 33 -9.52 6.13 3.75
CA LEU A 33 -9.36 6.93 4.97
C LEU A 33 -10.69 7.13 5.70
N GLU A 34 -11.78 7.38 4.96
CA GLU A 34 -13.13 7.51 5.50
C GLU A 34 -13.62 6.17 6.11
N GLU A 35 -13.36 5.05 5.44
CA GLU A 35 -13.67 3.71 5.97
C GLU A 35 -12.84 3.38 7.23
N ALA A 36 -11.56 3.77 7.26
CA ALA A 36 -10.70 3.57 8.43
C ALA A 36 -11.15 4.44 9.61
N GLU A 37 -11.58 5.68 9.37
CA GLU A 37 -12.10 6.58 10.40
C GLU A 37 -13.45 6.07 10.96
N ALA A 38 -14.34 5.58 10.08
CA ALA A 38 -15.59 4.95 10.49
C ALA A 38 -15.37 3.64 11.26
N ALA A 39 -14.36 2.84 10.90
CA ALA A 39 -14.00 1.62 11.62
C ALA A 39 -13.32 1.90 12.98
N ALA A 40 -12.65 3.05 13.11
CA ALA A 40 -12.05 3.50 14.36
C ALA A 40 -13.08 4.06 15.36
N ASP A 41 -14.27 4.45 14.90
CA ASP A 41 -15.35 4.91 15.78
C ASP A 41 -16.01 3.72 16.51
N THR A 42 -15.37 3.29 17.60
CA THR A 42 -15.85 2.21 18.48
C THR A 42 -16.90 2.68 19.50
N SER A 43 -17.30 3.95 19.46
CA SER A 43 -18.16 4.56 20.49
C SER A 43 -19.51 3.85 20.66
N VAL A 44 -20.13 3.42 19.56
CA VAL A 44 -21.41 2.70 19.57
C VAL A 44 -21.25 1.29 20.15
N LEU A 45 -20.15 0.60 19.85
CA LEU A 45 -19.85 -0.73 20.39
C LEU A 45 -19.54 -0.67 21.88
N GLU A 46 -18.80 0.36 22.32
CA GLU A 46 -18.52 0.62 23.73
C GLU A 46 -19.80 0.91 24.51
N GLN A 47 -20.69 1.75 23.97
CA GLN A 47 -21.99 2.03 24.59
C GLN A 47 -22.84 0.76 24.71
N ALA A 48 -22.93 -0.05 23.65
CA ALA A 48 -23.68 -1.30 23.69
C ALA A 48 -23.11 -2.30 24.71
N LEU A 49 -21.79 -2.37 24.85
CA LEU A 49 -21.12 -3.22 25.83
C LEU A 49 -21.40 -2.76 27.27
N ASP A 50 -21.40 -1.45 27.53
CA ASP A 50 -21.71 -0.91 28.84
C ASP A 50 -23.19 -1.10 29.20
N GLU A 51 -24.11 -0.94 28.24
CA GLU A 51 -25.52 -1.28 28.41
C GLU A 51 -25.70 -2.76 28.76
N GLU A 52 -25.02 -3.68 28.06
CA GLU A 52 -25.08 -5.12 28.32
C GLU A 52 -24.53 -5.48 29.71
N LYS A 53 -23.39 -4.90 30.13
CA LYS A 53 -22.84 -5.09 31.47
C LYS A 53 -23.81 -4.63 32.56
N THR A 54 -24.48 -3.49 32.37
CA THR A 54 -25.46 -3.01 33.35
C THR A 54 -26.69 -3.92 33.42
N ALA A 55 -27.16 -4.44 32.29
CA ALA A 55 -28.26 -5.40 32.25
C ALA A 55 -27.89 -6.71 32.94
N ASN A 56 -26.68 -7.23 32.68
CA ASN A 56 -26.16 -8.44 33.35
C ASN A 56 -26.05 -8.25 34.86
N ALA A 57 -25.50 -7.13 35.33
CA ALA A 57 -25.42 -6.83 36.76
C ALA A 57 -26.81 -6.80 37.43
N GLN A 58 -27.82 -6.23 36.76
CA GLN A 58 -29.20 -6.22 37.26
C GLN A 58 -29.81 -7.63 37.30
N LEU A 59 -29.53 -8.48 36.31
CA LEU A 59 -29.98 -9.88 36.29
C LEU A 59 -29.32 -10.70 37.40
N GLU A 60 -28.01 -10.53 37.63
CA GLU A 60 -27.30 -11.20 38.71
C GLU A 60 -27.87 -10.81 40.10
N GLU A 61 -28.16 -9.53 40.32
CA GLU A 61 -28.82 -9.04 41.54
C GLU A 61 -30.21 -9.70 41.71
N ARG A 62 -31.03 -9.74 40.65
CA ARG A 62 -32.35 -10.38 40.66
C ARG A 62 -32.26 -11.87 40.96
N VAL A 63 -31.34 -12.58 40.30
CA VAL A 63 -31.12 -14.02 40.52
C VAL A 63 -30.67 -14.27 41.97
N LYS A 64 -29.82 -13.43 42.53
CA LYS A 64 -29.40 -13.53 43.92
C LYS A 64 -30.54 -13.31 44.90
N VAL A 65 -31.40 -12.32 44.64
CA VAL A 65 -32.60 -12.04 45.44
C VAL A 65 -33.60 -13.21 45.35
N LEU A 66 -33.85 -13.74 44.16
CA LEU A 66 -34.72 -14.91 43.97
C LEU A 66 -34.17 -16.15 44.69
N HIS A 67 -32.87 -16.42 44.59
CA HIS A 67 -32.25 -17.52 45.33
C HIS A 67 -32.34 -17.35 46.84
N ALA A 68 -32.15 -16.12 47.35
CA ALA A 68 -32.31 -15.85 48.77
C ALA A 68 -33.76 -16.10 49.23
N ARG A 69 -34.74 -15.66 48.43
CA ARG A 69 -36.17 -15.85 48.71
C ARG A 69 -36.58 -17.32 48.63
N MET A 70 -36.09 -18.08 47.65
CA MET A 70 -36.34 -19.53 47.57
C MET A 70 -35.78 -20.26 48.78
N LYS A 71 -34.55 -19.92 49.20
CA LYS A 71 -33.93 -20.50 50.40
C LYS A 71 -34.70 -20.17 51.67
N GLU A 72 -35.24 -18.96 51.79
CA GLU A 72 -36.06 -18.54 52.93
C GLU A 72 -37.39 -19.32 52.97
N LEU A 73 -38.06 -19.49 51.82
CA LEU A 73 -39.28 -20.30 51.70
C LEU A 73 -39.03 -21.78 51.99
N GLU A 74 -37.93 -22.37 51.49
CA GLU A 74 -37.54 -23.75 51.80
C GLU A 74 -37.28 -23.96 53.30
N GLN A 75 -36.69 -22.96 53.97
CA GLN A 75 -36.43 -23.01 55.42
C GLN A 75 -37.69 -22.75 56.26
N ALA A 76 -38.67 -22.04 55.73
CA ALA A 76 -39.98 -21.82 56.36
C ALA A 76 -40.96 -23.01 56.18
N ALA A 77 -40.72 -23.87 55.19
CA ALA A 77 -41.58 -25.01 54.86
C ALA A 77 -41.74 -26.13 55.92
N PRO A 78 -40.85 -26.38 56.92
CA PRO A 78 -41.12 -27.40 57.92
C PRO A 78 -42.08 -26.93 59.04
N ALA A 79 -42.65 -25.72 58.97
CA ALA A 79 -43.46 -25.14 60.07
C ALA A 79 -44.78 -24.49 59.64
N ALA A 80 -45.49 -25.02 58.64
CA ALA A 80 -46.85 -24.55 58.31
C ALA A 80 -47.79 -25.71 57.93
N SER A 81 -48.27 -26.43 58.94
CA SER A 81 -49.50 -27.21 58.81
C SER A 81 -50.70 -26.32 59.11
N GLY A 82 -51.46 -25.96 58.07
CA GLY A 82 -52.86 -25.56 58.20
C GLY A 82 -53.22 -24.16 57.68
N ASP A 83 -54.23 -24.16 56.81
CA ASP A 83 -55.13 -23.07 56.42
C ASP A 83 -54.67 -22.15 55.26
N ALA A 84 -55.54 -22.05 54.24
CA ALA A 84 -55.69 -21.16 53.06
C ALA A 84 -54.52 -20.34 52.47
N ALA A 85 -53.52 -19.92 53.25
CA ALA A 85 -52.33 -19.20 52.78
C ALA A 85 -51.39 -20.10 51.96
N ALA A 86 -51.31 -21.40 52.28
CA ALA A 86 -50.48 -22.35 51.54
C ALA A 86 -51.01 -22.62 50.11
N GLU A 87 -52.31 -22.45 49.87
CA GLU A 87 -52.90 -22.63 48.53
C GLU A 87 -52.60 -21.40 47.65
N GLY A 88 -52.70 -20.19 48.22
CA GLY A 88 -52.31 -18.95 47.54
C GLY A 88 -50.80 -18.82 47.29
N ASP A 89 -49.96 -19.29 48.22
CA ASP A 89 -48.50 -19.33 48.02
C ASP A 89 -48.09 -20.40 47.00
N MET A 90 -48.77 -21.54 46.95
CA MET A 90 -48.54 -22.55 45.91
C MET A 90 -49.03 -22.07 44.54
N ASP A 91 -50.16 -21.38 44.46
CA ASP A 91 -50.64 -20.77 43.21
C ASP A 91 -49.69 -19.66 42.72
N ALA A 92 -49.13 -18.86 43.64
CA ALA A 92 -48.14 -17.84 43.33
C ALA A 92 -46.80 -18.45 42.84
N LEU A 93 -46.32 -19.50 43.51
CA LEU A 93 -45.12 -20.24 43.08
C LEU A 93 -45.35 -20.96 41.74
N GLN A 94 -46.56 -21.47 41.51
CA GLN A 94 -46.92 -22.12 40.26
C GLN A 94 -47.00 -21.10 39.10
N ALA A 95 -47.51 -19.90 39.35
CA ALA A 95 -47.48 -18.80 38.40
C ALA A 95 -46.05 -18.31 38.10
N GLU A 96 -45.17 -18.20 39.11
CA GLU A 96 -43.75 -17.85 38.91
C GLU A 96 -43.01 -18.95 38.14
N LEU A 97 -43.26 -20.23 38.43
CA LEU A 97 -42.70 -21.35 37.65
C LEU A 97 -43.20 -21.37 36.21
N GLU A 98 -44.46 -21.00 35.97
CA GLU A 98 -45.01 -20.89 34.63
C GLU A 98 -44.40 -19.70 33.86
N LEU A 99 -44.15 -18.59 34.55
CA LEU A 99 -43.47 -17.41 33.99
C LEU A 99 -41.99 -17.72 33.66
N LEU A 100 -41.25 -18.34 34.58
CA LEU A 100 -39.88 -18.81 34.35
C LEU A 100 -39.82 -19.88 33.26
N ARG A 101 -40.83 -20.77 33.16
CA ARG A 101 -40.92 -21.74 32.07
C ARG A 101 -41.17 -21.06 30.73
N ASN A 102 -41.93 -19.97 30.70
CA ASN A 102 -42.15 -19.18 29.49
C ASN A 102 -40.91 -18.34 29.12
N GLU A 103 -40.18 -17.79 30.10
CA GLU A 103 -38.93 -17.05 29.88
C GLU A 103 -37.77 -17.96 29.47
N VAL A 104 -37.58 -19.11 30.12
CA VAL A 104 -36.62 -20.15 29.70
C VAL A 104 -37.05 -20.81 28.38
N GLY A 105 -38.36 -20.83 28.10
CA GLY A 105 -38.95 -21.24 26.84
C GLY A 105 -38.76 -20.24 25.70
N ASN A 106 -38.36 -19.00 26.00
CA ASN A 106 -37.95 -18.00 25.01
C ASN A 106 -36.53 -18.34 24.51
N THR A 107 -36.40 -19.49 23.85
CA THR A 107 -35.17 -19.93 23.18
C THR A 107 -34.98 -19.26 21.83
N ASP A 108 -35.87 -18.35 21.44
CA ASP A 108 -35.87 -17.69 20.12
C ASP A 108 -34.57 -16.91 19.89
N GLU A 109 -34.08 -16.19 20.90
CA GLU A 109 -32.79 -15.49 20.81
C GLU A 109 -31.61 -16.47 20.70
N LYS A 110 -31.63 -17.55 21.48
CA LYS A 110 -30.58 -18.59 21.43
C LYS A 110 -30.57 -19.31 20.08
N ASP A 111 -31.73 -19.58 19.51
CA ASP A 111 -31.86 -20.26 18.23
C ASP A 111 -31.56 -19.31 17.07
N ALA A 112 -31.90 -18.02 17.19
CA ALA A 112 -31.46 -16.97 16.27
C ALA A 112 -29.94 -16.80 16.28
N LEU A 113 -29.30 -16.76 17.46
CA LEU A 113 -27.85 -16.68 17.59
C LEU A 113 -27.15 -17.92 17.02
N LYS A 114 -27.68 -19.13 17.25
CA LYS A 114 -27.16 -20.35 16.61
C LYS A 114 -27.26 -20.28 15.08
N LEU A 115 -28.39 -19.79 14.56
CA LEU A 115 -28.59 -19.64 13.12
C LEU A 115 -27.57 -18.65 12.55
N GLU A 116 -27.34 -17.53 13.23
CA GLU A 116 -26.35 -16.54 12.84
C GLU A 116 -24.92 -17.09 12.88
N VAL A 117 -24.57 -17.86 13.91
CA VAL A 117 -23.27 -18.56 13.97
C VAL A 117 -23.12 -19.54 12.80
N THR A 118 -24.16 -20.29 12.44
CA THR A 118 -24.10 -21.18 11.26
C THR A 118 -23.96 -20.41 9.95
N ARG A 119 -24.62 -19.25 9.84
CA ARG A 119 -24.53 -18.36 8.68
C ARG A 119 -23.12 -17.78 8.54
N LEU A 120 -22.57 -17.24 9.63
CA LEU A 120 -21.22 -16.67 9.67
C LEU A 120 -20.16 -17.73 9.37
N LYS A 121 -20.32 -18.95 9.90
CA LYS A 121 -19.42 -20.07 9.58
C LYS A 121 -19.45 -20.43 8.10
N GLY A 122 -20.64 -20.50 7.49
CA GLY A 122 -20.75 -20.73 6.04
C GLY A 122 -20.16 -19.59 5.21
N ALA A 123 -20.33 -18.34 5.63
CA ALA A 123 -19.71 -17.19 4.98
C ALA A 123 -18.18 -17.23 5.07
N LEU A 124 -17.63 -17.61 6.23
CA LEU A 124 -16.19 -17.77 6.43
C LEU A 124 -15.61 -18.90 5.57
N GLU A 125 -16.29 -20.05 5.50
CA GLU A 125 -15.88 -21.18 4.65
C GLU A 125 -15.90 -20.77 3.17
N ASN A 126 -16.93 -20.05 2.72
CA ASN A 126 -16.99 -19.54 1.34
C ASN A 126 -15.88 -18.52 1.04
N ALA A 127 -15.61 -17.60 1.96
CA ALA A 127 -14.53 -16.64 1.82
C ALA A 127 -13.17 -17.33 1.77
N SER A 128 -12.93 -18.30 2.65
CA SER A 128 -11.70 -19.12 2.67
C SER A 128 -11.51 -19.88 1.36
N ASN A 129 -12.58 -20.46 0.82
CA ASN A 129 -12.53 -21.17 -0.47
C ASN A 129 -12.26 -20.19 -1.63
N GLY A 130 -12.86 -18.99 -1.59
CA GLY A 130 -12.60 -17.94 -2.57
C GLY A 130 -11.14 -17.47 -2.56
N LEU A 131 -10.58 -17.22 -1.38
CA LEU A 131 -9.17 -16.85 -1.22
C LEU A 131 -8.22 -17.96 -1.67
N ALA A 132 -8.57 -19.23 -1.44
CA ALA A 132 -7.77 -20.36 -1.93
C ALA A 132 -7.76 -20.43 -3.47
N ALA A 133 -8.91 -20.21 -4.11
CA ALA A 133 -8.99 -20.18 -5.58
C ALA A 133 -8.25 -18.98 -6.19
N GLU A 134 -8.33 -17.80 -5.55
CA GLU A 134 -7.57 -16.62 -5.97
C GLU A 134 -6.06 -16.85 -5.82
N LYS A 135 -5.63 -17.50 -4.73
CA LYS A 135 -4.23 -17.87 -4.52
C LYS A 135 -3.73 -18.81 -5.62
N GLU A 136 -4.49 -19.86 -5.95
CA GLU A 136 -4.15 -20.80 -7.03
C GLU A 136 -4.01 -20.06 -8.38
N ALA A 137 -4.96 -19.17 -8.69
CA ALA A 137 -4.90 -18.36 -9.91
C ALA A 137 -3.67 -17.42 -9.96
N LEU A 138 -3.28 -16.83 -8.84
CA LEU A 138 -2.07 -16.00 -8.74
C LEU A 138 -0.78 -16.84 -8.87
N GLU A 139 -0.75 -18.04 -8.29
CA GLU A 139 0.38 -18.97 -8.44
C GLU A 139 0.57 -19.40 -9.91
N ASP A 140 -0.52 -19.68 -10.62
CA ASP A 140 -0.49 -19.97 -12.06
C ASP A 140 0.06 -18.79 -12.87
N GLN A 141 -0.40 -17.56 -12.58
CA GLN A 141 0.11 -16.34 -13.24
C GLN A 141 1.60 -16.12 -12.98
N VAL A 142 2.09 -16.38 -11.75
CA VAL A 142 3.51 -16.27 -11.42
C VAL A 142 4.33 -17.30 -12.20
N SER A 143 3.83 -18.52 -12.34
CA SER A 143 4.50 -19.55 -13.15
C SER A 143 4.59 -19.13 -14.63
N GLU A 144 3.49 -18.65 -15.21
CA GLU A 144 3.45 -18.18 -16.60
C GLU A 144 4.42 -17.01 -16.83
N LEU A 145 4.41 -16.00 -15.96
CA LEU A 145 5.33 -14.86 -16.05
C LEU A 145 6.79 -15.27 -15.88
N THR A 146 7.07 -16.30 -15.09
CA THR A 146 8.42 -16.83 -14.91
C THR A 146 8.90 -17.53 -16.18
N GLU A 147 8.04 -18.33 -16.82
CA GLU A 147 8.33 -18.97 -18.12
C GLU A 147 8.57 -17.91 -19.22
N GLN A 148 7.72 -16.89 -19.29
CA GLN A 148 7.90 -15.77 -20.24
C GLN A 148 9.23 -15.03 -20.02
N ASN A 149 9.63 -14.80 -18.76
CA ASN A 149 10.91 -14.18 -18.46
C ASN A 149 12.09 -15.06 -18.89
N GLN A 150 12.04 -16.37 -18.64
CA GLN A 150 13.08 -17.29 -19.10
C GLN A 150 13.17 -17.31 -20.63
N GLN A 151 12.02 -17.29 -21.31
CA GLN A 151 11.98 -17.23 -22.77
C GLN A 151 12.59 -15.93 -23.30
N LEU A 152 12.25 -14.77 -22.72
CA LEU A 152 12.84 -13.49 -23.10
C LEU A 152 14.34 -13.45 -22.82
N GLN A 153 14.82 -14.01 -21.71
CA GLN A 153 16.24 -14.14 -21.41
C GLN A 153 16.96 -14.99 -22.46
N SER A 154 16.39 -16.14 -22.86
CA SER A 154 16.97 -16.97 -23.92
C SER A 154 17.00 -16.27 -25.27
N GLN A 155 15.97 -15.47 -25.60
CA GLN A 155 15.95 -14.67 -26.84
C GLN A 155 17.03 -13.59 -26.81
N LEU A 156 17.22 -12.91 -25.68
CA LEU A 156 18.29 -11.94 -25.51
C LEU A 156 19.66 -12.61 -25.66
N GLU A 157 19.87 -13.78 -25.05
CA GLU A 157 21.12 -14.54 -25.15
C GLU A 157 21.37 -15.04 -26.58
N GLU A 158 20.33 -15.51 -27.29
CA GLU A 158 20.42 -15.88 -28.71
C GLU A 158 20.81 -14.68 -29.58
N THR A 159 20.16 -13.51 -29.37
CA THR A 159 20.53 -12.28 -30.10
C THR A 159 21.95 -11.81 -29.80
N ALA A 160 22.40 -11.94 -28.55
CA ALA A 160 23.77 -11.63 -28.16
C ALA A 160 24.78 -12.58 -28.84
N SER A 161 24.48 -13.88 -28.88
CA SER A 161 25.33 -14.87 -29.54
C SER A 161 25.42 -14.67 -31.06
N THR A 162 24.34 -14.23 -31.71
CA THR A 162 24.37 -13.88 -33.13
C THR A 162 25.18 -12.61 -33.41
N ALA A 163 25.24 -11.67 -32.46
CA ALA A 163 26.07 -10.48 -32.57
C ALA A 163 27.58 -10.80 -32.40
N GLU A 164 27.91 -11.82 -31.60
CA GLU A 164 29.29 -12.29 -31.41
C GLU A 164 29.77 -13.22 -32.55
N GLY A 165 28.86 -13.96 -33.20
CA GLY A 165 29.19 -14.92 -34.27
C GLY A 165 29.64 -14.31 -35.60
N ASP A 166 29.32 -13.03 -35.87
CA ASP A 166 29.76 -12.32 -37.08
C ASP A 166 31.16 -11.68 -36.95
N VAL A 167 31.79 -11.77 -35.78
CA VAL A 167 33.10 -11.12 -35.50
C VAL A 167 34.29 -11.89 -36.07
N GLU A 168 34.15 -13.17 -36.42
CA GLU A 168 35.29 -13.99 -36.88
C GLU A 168 35.64 -13.83 -38.37
N GLY A 169 34.83 -13.06 -39.13
CA GLY A 169 35.01 -12.86 -40.58
C GLY A 169 35.32 -11.44 -41.05
N ASP A 170 35.12 -10.40 -40.23
CA ASP A 170 35.14 -9.01 -40.69
C ASP A 170 36.29 -8.19 -40.09
N ILE A 171 37.51 -8.44 -40.59
CA ILE A 171 38.66 -7.57 -40.36
C ILE A 171 38.37 -6.13 -40.85
N GLY A 172 37.41 -5.94 -41.76
CA GLY A 172 36.95 -4.62 -42.21
C GLY A 172 36.25 -3.84 -41.10
N ALA A 173 35.24 -4.43 -40.44
CA ALA A 173 34.53 -3.78 -39.34
C ALA A 173 35.42 -3.45 -38.14
N ALA A 174 36.41 -4.30 -37.82
CA ALA A 174 37.37 -4.00 -36.74
C ALA A 174 38.32 -2.83 -37.10
N VAL A 175 38.70 -2.70 -38.39
CA VAL A 175 39.51 -1.58 -38.89
C VAL A 175 38.67 -0.30 -38.94
N ASP A 176 37.40 -0.40 -39.33
CA ASP A 176 36.47 0.73 -39.33
C ASP A 176 36.16 1.19 -37.91
N GLN A 177 35.99 0.26 -36.97
CA GLN A 177 35.85 0.55 -35.53
C GLN A 177 37.10 1.23 -34.96
N ALA A 178 38.30 0.74 -35.29
CA ALA A 178 39.55 1.36 -34.87
C ALA A 178 39.77 2.76 -35.49
N ALA A 179 39.34 2.95 -36.74
CA ALA A 179 39.37 4.25 -37.41
C ALA A 179 38.39 5.24 -36.77
N LEU A 180 37.18 4.78 -36.45
CA LEU A 180 36.17 5.57 -35.74
C LEU A 180 36.64 5.92 -34.32
N GLU A 181 37.28 4.99 -33.61
CA GLU A 181 37.84 5.24 -32.28
C GLU A 181 39.00 6.24 -32.33
N ALA A 182 39.86 6.18 -33.35
CA ALA A 182 40.92 7.15 -33.58
C ALA A 182 40.36 8.55 -33.91
N GLU A 183 39.29 8.63 -34.71
CA GLU A 183 38.62 9.88 -35.04
C GLU A 183 37.90 10.47 -33.81
N VAL A 184 37.24 9.63 -33.00
CA VAL A 184 36.64 10.04 -31.72
C VAL A 184 37.70 10.52 -30.74
N ALA A 185 38.87 9.88 -30.68
CA ALA A 185 39.99 10.33 -29.86
C ALA A 185 40.52 11.69 -30.34
N ALA A 186 40.69 11.88 -31.64
CA ALA A 186 41.11 13.15 -32.23
C ALA A 186 40.09 14.27 -31.99
N LEU A 187 38.79 13.97 -32.13
CA LEU A 187 37.70 14.90 -31.85
C LEU A 187 37.62 15.25 -30.36
N LYS A 188 37.86 14.29 -29.46
CA LYS A 188 37.96 14.55 -28.01
C LYS A 188 39.15 15.45 -27.69
N THR A 189 40.33 15.21 -28.25
CA THR A 189 41.49 16.08 -28.03
C THR A 189 41.26 17.48 -28.62
N ALA A 190 40.60 17.58 -29.78
CA ALA A 190 40.21 18.87 -30.35
C ALA A 190 39.16 19.60 -29.49
N LEU A 191 38.21 18.87 -28.91
CA LEU A 191 37.20 19.40 -27.98
C LEU A 191 37.85 19.87 -26.68
N GLU A 192 38.76 19.10 -26.10
CA GLU A 192 39.52 19.48 -24.90
C GLU A 192 40.40 20.70 -25.16
N ALA A 193 41.04 20.79 -26.34
CA ALA A 193 41.81 21.98 -26.73
C ALA A 193 40.90 23.21 -26.95
N ALA A 194 39.70 23.02 -27.51
CA ALA A 194 38.69 24.07 -27.64
C ALA A 194 38.12 24.48 -26.27
N GLN A 195 37.89 23.54 -25.36
CA GLN A 195 37.41 23.77 -23.99
C GLN A 195 38.47 24.49 -23.15
N ALA A 196 39.74 24.14 -23.30
CA ALA A 196 40.87 24.86 -22.70
C ALA A 196 41.00 26.29 -23.24
N SER A 197 40.63 26.53 -24.51
CA SER A 197 40.59 27.88 -25.09
C SER A 197 39.37 28.71 -24.63
N SER A 198 38.28 28.05 -24.20
CA SER A 198 37.09 28.71 -23.62
C SER A 198 37.18 28.97 -22.11
N ALA A 199 38.19 28.43 -21.43
CA ALA A 199 38.40 28.62 -19.99
C ALA A 199 38.85 30.05 -19.60
N ASP A 200 39.22 30.90 -20.56
CA ASP A 200 39.62 32.30 -20.32
C ASP A 200 38.44 33.30 -20.38
N SER A 201 37.20 32.81 -20.46
CA SER A 201 36.01 33.68 -20.49
C SER A 201 34.74 33.06 -19.84
N THR A 202 34.70 33.01 -18.50
CA THR A 202 33.51 32.97 -17.56
C THR A 202 32.49 31.80 -17.61
N PRO A 203 31.82 31.39 -16.49
CA PRO A 203 32.15 31.45 -15.05
C PRO A 203 32.14 30.05 -14.35
N ALA A 204 33.01 29.85 -13.36
CA ALA A 204 33.15 28.61 -12.57
C ALA A 204 31.99 28.29 -11.58
N SER A 205 30.88 29.03 -11.61
CA SER A 205 29.78 28.91 -10.64
C SER A 205 28.74 27.84 -10.99
N THR A 206 28.52 27.57 -12.28
CA THR A 206 27.44 26.69 -12.74
C THR A 206 27.77 25.22 -12.51
N GLU A 207 28.98 24.78 -12.86
CA GLU A 207 29.44 23.39 -12.65
C GLU A 207 29.53 23.02 -11.16
N ALA A 208 29.89 23.98 -10.29
CA ALA A 208 29.91 23.77 -8.84
C ALA A 208 28.49 23.54 -8.28
N THR A 209 27.50 24.28 -8.80
CA THR A 209 26.10 24.17 -8.39
C THR A 209 25.48 22.85 -8.88
N GLU A 210 25.81 22.42 -10.11
CA GLU A 210 25.36 21.14 -10.66
C GLU A 210 25.90 19.94 -9.88
N ASN A 211 27.18 19.97 -9.48
CA ASN A 211 27.75 18.92 -8.64
C ASN A 211 27.09 18.85 -7.26
N GLU A 212 26.74 19.98 -6.65
CA GLU A 212 26.03 20.01 -5.37
C GLU A 212 24.63 19.37 -5.48
N ILE A 213 23.91 19.65 -6.57
CA ILE A 213 22.58 19.07 -6.85
C ILE A 213 22.68 17.55 -7.04
N LEU A 214 23.68 17.07 -7.79
CA LEU A 214 23.88 15.64 -8.02
C LEU A 214 24.22 14.88 -6.74
N VAL A 215 25.08 15.47 -5.89
CA VAL A 215 25.42 14.88 -4.59
C VAL A 215 24.19 14.81 -3.68
N ARG A 216 23.38 15.87 -3.63
CA ARG A 216 22.12 15.85 -2.86
C ARG A 216 21.15 14.78 -3.36
N LEU A 217 20.96 14.69 -4.68
CA LEU A 217 20.08 13.68 -5.27
C LEU A 217 20.56 12.25 -4.93
N ASP A 218 21.87 11.99 -5.02
CA ASP A 218 22.42 10.68 -4.67
C ASP A 218 22.21 10.35 -3.19
N THR A 219 22.41 11.32 -2.28
CA THR A 219 22.15 11.10 -0.85
C THR A 219 20.68 10.77 -0.56
N GLU A 220 19.74 11.45 -1.22
CA GLU A 220 18.30 11.21 -1.06
C GLU A 220 17.90 9.83 -1.64
N LEU A 221 18.47 9.44 -2.78
CA LEU A 221 18.26 8.10 -3.35
C LEU A 221 18.83 6.98 -2.47
N GLN A 222 20.00 7.20 -1.85
CA GLN A 222 20.56 6.26 -0.88
C GLN A 222 19.67 6.13 0.36
N GLN A 223 19.15 7.24 0.89
CA GLN A 223 18.20 7.23 2.01
C GLN A 223 16.90 6.50 1.65
N LEU A 224 16.35 6.72 0.45
CA LEU A 224 15.17 6.01 -0.04
C LEU A 224 15.41 4.50 -0.11
N ARG A 225 16.58 4.06 -0.60
CA ARG A 225 16.92 2.62 -0.65
C ARG A 225 16.99 2.02 0.74
N LEU A 226 17.64 2.69 1.69
CA LEU A 226 17.73 2.23 3.08
C LEU A 226 16.35 2.14 3.75
N ALA A 227 15.51 3.16 3.59
CA ALA A 227 14.16 3.17 4.15
C ALA A 227 13.28 2.05 3.55
N ASN A 228 13.41 1.78 2.25
CA ASN A 228 12.71 0.66 1.61
C ASN A 228 13.23 -0.71 2.07
N GLU A 229 14.53 -0.86 2.30
CA GLU A 229 15.10 -2.10 2.83
C GLU A 229 14.59 -2.36 4.25
N GLN A 230 14.51 -1.32 5.08
CA GLN A 230 13.94 -1.40 6.43
C GLN A 230 12.44 -1.73 6.40
N LEU A 231 11.67 -1.15 5.48
CA LEU A 231 10.26 -1.49 5.26
C LEU A 231 10.09 -2.97 4.85
N ARG A 232 10.93 -3.48 3.95
CA ARG A 232 10.90 -4.89 3.54
C ARG A 232 11.23 -5.82 4.69
N SER A 233 12.25 -5.49 5.48
CA SER A 233 12.62 -6.26 6.68
C SER A 233 11.49 -6.27 7.72
N SER A 234 10.83 -5.13 7.93
CA SER A 234 9.73 -5.03 8.89
C SER A 234 8.50 -5.81 8.42
N ASN A 235 8.18 -5.76 7.13
CA ASN A 235 7.12 -6.58 6.54
C ASN A 235 7.41 -8.09 6.60
N ALA A 236 8.68 -8.50 6.45
CA ALA A 236 9.08 -9.90 6.64
C ALA A 236 8.83 -10.33 8.09
N ALA A 237 9.27 -9.53 9.07
CA ALA A 237 9.03 -9.82 10.49
C ALA A 237 7.54 -9.89 10.84
N LEU A 238 6.69 -9.03 10.27
CA LEU A 238 5.24 -9.11 10.44
C LEU A 238 4.63 -10.38 9.85
N ARG A 239 5.12 -10.83 8.69
CA ARG A 239 4.65 -12.09 8.08
C ARG A 239 5.05 -13.30 8.91
N ASP A 240 6.28 -13.32 9.43
CA ASP A 240 6.75 -14.39 10.30
C ASP A 240 5.96 -14.43 11.61
N ALA A 241 5.76 -13.27 12.25
CA ALA A 241 4.97 -13.16 13.47
C ALA A 241 3.49 -13.56 13.25
N ASN A 242 2.90 -13.16 12.12
CA ASN A 242 1.54 -13.59 11.76
C ASN A 242 1.46 -15.10 11.47
N ALA A 243 2.49 -15.70 10.86
CA ALA A 243 2.55 -17.14 10.63
C ALA A 243 2.67 -17.95 11.93
N GLU A 244 3.32 -17.37 12.95
CA GLU A 244 3.41 -17.93 14.31
C GLU A 244 2.16 -17.64 15.15
N GLY A 245 1.22 -16.82 14.65
CA GLY A 245 0.02 -16.40 15.38
C GLY A 245 0.30 -15.42 16.53
N LEU A 246 1.49 -14.79 16.52
CA LEU A 246 1.92 -13.80 17.50
C LEU A 246 1.61 -12.40 16.98
N ALA A 247 0.44 -11.87 17.34
CA ALA A 247 0.14 -10.47 17.11
C ALA A 247 0.91 -9.61 18.14
N ASP A 248 2.06 -9.09 17.74
CA ASP A 248 2.87 -8.18 18.57
C ASP A 248 2.61 -6.71 18.19
N ALA A 249 2.09 -5.95 19.15
CA ALA A 249 1.81 -4.53 18.98
C ALA A 249 3.07 -3.70 18.71
N ASP A 250 4.22 -4.09 19.25
CA ASP A 250 5.48 -3.36 19.05
C ASP A 250 6.02 -3.56 17.63
N LEU A 251 5.87 -4.76 17.06
CA LEU A 251 6.22 -5.03 15.65
C LEU A 251 5.31 -4.26 14.68
N ILE A 252 4.01 -4.17 14.97
CA ILE A 252 3.06 -3.39 14.18
C ILE A 252 3.44 -1.90 14.21
N ASN A 253 3.72 -1.36 15.41
CA ASN A 253 4.16 0.02 15.57
C ASN A 253 5.49 0.29 14.84
N ALA A 254 6.45 -0.64 14.90
CA ALA A 254 7.73 -0.53 14.20
C ALA A 254 7.56 -0.59 12.66
N ALA A 255 6.64 -1.41 12.15
CA ALA A 255 6.30 -1.46 10.74
C ALA A 255 5.64 -0.18 10.25
N LEU A 256 4.67 0.35 11.00
CA LEU A 256 4.02 1.61 10.69
C LEU A 256 5.01 2.78 10.69
N GLN A 257 5.96 2.80 11.64
CA GLN A 257 7.04 3.78 11.64
C GLN A 257 7.96 3.65 10.41
N ALA A 258 8.33 2.43 10.02
CA ALA A 258 9.13 2.19 8.82
C ALA A 258 8.40 2.61 7.54
N GLU A 259 7.08 2.47 7.49
CA GLU A 259 6.24 2.93 6.37
C GLU A 259 6.19 4.45 6.28
N ILE A 260 6.02 5.13 7.41
CA ILE A 260 6.08 6.60 7.45
C ILE A 260 7.45 7.10 7.01
N GLU A 261 8.55 6.46 7.45
CA GLU A 261 9.91 6.83 7.07
C GLU A 261 10.15 6.61 5.57
N ALA A 262 9.68 5.49 5.01
CA ALA A 262 9.77 5.20 3.58
C ALA A 262 8.98 6.20 2.73
N LEU A 263 7.77 6.59 3.16
CA LEU A 263 6.96 7.59 2.48
C LEU A 263 7.62 8.98 2.51
N ARG A 264 8.21 9.36 3.65
CA ARG A 264 8.97 10.62 3.76
C ARG A 264 10.20 10.62 2.86
N ALA A 265 10.96 9.52 2.84
CA ALA A 265 12.12 9.38 1.97
C ALA A 265 11.73 9.39 0.48
N ALA A 266 10.58 8.80 0.12
CA ALA A 266 10.06 8.87 -1.25
C ALA A 266 9.72 10.30 -1.65
N GLN A 267 9.00 11.02 -0.78
CA GLN A 267 8.68 12.43 -1.01
C GLN A 267 9.92 13.32 -1.10
N ALA A 268 10.93 13.09 -0.26
CA ALA A 268 12.19 13.84 -0.26
C ALA A 268 12.99 13.59 -1.56
N SER A 269 13.07 12.32 -2.00
CA SER A 269 13.65 11.95 -3.30
C SER A 269 12.92 12.63 -4.46
N ASP A 270 11.58 12.58 -4.49
CA ASP A 270 10.78 13.21 -5.54
C ASP A 270 11.00 14.72 -5.58
N GLN A 271 11.04 15.38 -4.41
CA GLN A 271 11.33 16.81 -4.30
C GLN A 271 12.75 17.14 -4.79
N ALA A 272 13.75 16.33 -4.45
CA ALA A 272 15.11 16.50 -4.91
C ALA A 272 15.24 16.32 -6.43
N GLN A 273 14.53 15.34 -7.01
CA GLN A 273 14.45 15.15 -8.46
C GLN A 273 13.80 16.34 -9.17
N VAL A 274 12.68 16.84 -8.65
CA VAL A 274 11.99 18.02 -9.21
C VAL A 274 12.91 19.24 -9.15
N ASN A 275 13.57 19.49 -8.03
CA ASN A 275 14.52 20.61 -7.90
C ASN A 275 15.71 20.47 -8.87
N ALA A 276 16.24 19.25 -9.05
CA ALA A 276 17.31 18.99 -10.00
C ALA A 276 16.88 19.24 -11.46
N VAL A 277 15.65 18.86 -11.82
CA VAL A 277 15.08 19.12 -13.15
C VAL A 277 14.86 20.62 -13.36
N LEU A 278 14.28 21.33 -12.38
CA LEU A 278 14.08 22.78 -12.46
C LEU A 278 15.41 23.53 -12.65
N ALA A 279 16.43 23.17 -11.87
CA ALA A 279 17.75 23.77 -11.98
C ALA A 279 18.41 23.54 -13.35
N LYS A 280 18.14 22.39 -14.01
CA LYS A 280 18.61 22.12 -15.38
C LYS A 280 17.80 22.85 -16.45
N LEU A 281 16.49 23.04 -16.23
CA LEU A 281 15.61 23.71 -17.20
C LEU A 281 15.73 25.23 -17.17
N GLU A 282 16.02 25.83 -16.02
CA GLU A 282 16.16 27.29 -15.85
C GLU A 282 17.19 27.95 -16.80
N PRO A 283 18.43 27.43 -16.96
CA PRO A 283 19.37 28.00 -17.93
C PRO A 283 18.94 27.75 -19.39
N LEU A 284 18.25 26.65 -19.69
CA LEU A 284 17.73 26.38 -21.05
C LEU A 284 16.60 27.34 -21.42
N LEU A 285 15.74 27.69 -20.48
CA LEU A 285 14.69 28.69 -20.63
C LEU A 285 15.24 30.11 -20.76
N ALA A 286 16.24 30.48 -19.96
CA ALA A 286 16.91 31.78 -20.07
C ALA A 286 17.63 31.93 -21.42
N ASN A 287 18.30 30.87 -21.89
CA ASN A 287 18.90 30.84 -23.22
C ASN A 287 17.83 30.96 -24.32
N ALA A 288 16.71 30.25 -24.22
CA ALA A 288 15.60 30.32 -25.19
C ALA A 288 14.97 31.72 -25.28
N GLN A 289 14.85 32.45 -24.17
CA GLN A 289 14.37 33.83 -24.13
C GLN A 289 15.39 34.84 -24.69
N SER A 290 16.68 34.48 -24.68
CA SER A 290 17.75 35.31 -25.23
C SER A 290 17.99 35.14 -26.73
N LEU A 291 17.30 34.19 -27.39
CA LEU A 291 17.33 34.08 -28.85
C LEU A 291 16.65 35.33 -29.47
N PRO A 292 17.36 36.14 -30.28
CA PRO A 292 16.77 37.31 -30.92
C PRO A 292 15.69 36.90 -31.93
N GLU A 293 14.54 37.58 -31.93
CA GLU A 293 13.42 37.48 -32.89
C GLU A 293 13.80 37.85 -34.35
N HIS A 294 15.08 37.81 -34.73
CA HIS A 294 15.56 38.32 -36.01
C HIS A 294 15.90 37.19 -36.98
N ASN A 295 14.88 36.55 -37.54
CA ASN A 295 14.95 35.88 -38.85
C ASN A 295 13.57 35.54 -39.43
N LEU A 296 12.56 36.41 -39.26
CA LEU A 296 11.50 36.45 -40.27
C LEU A 296 12.12 37.06 -41.53
N PRO A 297 12.17 36.36 -42.68
CA PRO A 297 12.61 36.97 -43.93
C PRO A 297 11.62 38.08 -44.29
N GLU A 298 12.08 39.32 -44.18
CA GLU A 298 11.44 40.48 -44.78
C GLU A 298 11.49 40.33 -46.31
N GLY A 299 10.32 40.43 -46.95
CA GLY A 299 10.17 40.89 -48.33
C GLY A 299 10.53 39.91 -49.46
N GLU A 300 9.52 39.24 -50.00
CA GLU A 300 9.42 39.05 -51.45
C GLU A 300 8.02 39.52 -51.88
N GLU A 301 7.98 40.73 -52.43
CA GLU A 301 6.83 41.30 -53.12
C GLU A 301 6.46 40.43 -54.34
N VAL A 302 5.16 40.18 -54.50
CA VAL A 302 4.54 39.53 -55.68
C VAL A 302 4.25 40.58 -56.75
#